data_AF-A0A382Y1U7-F1
#
_entry.id   AF-A0A382Y1U7-F1
#
_cell.length_a   1.000
_cell.length_b   1.000
_cell.length_c   1.000
_cell.angle_alpha   90.00
_cell.angle_beta   90.00
_cell.angle_gamma   90.00
#
_symmetry.space_group_name_H-M   'P 1'
#
loop_
_entity.id
_entity.type
_entity.pdbx_description
1 polymer ?
#
loop_
_entity_poly.entity_id
_entity_poly.type
_entity_poly.pdbx_seq_one_letter_code
_entity_poly.pdbx_strand_id
1 'polypeptide(L)'
;TTIDFVGDNLIKFTIDKPVEGQVLDKDGNLIRDRITNSGSIQADGGQVILTARNASDIIKNVINVEGIIEARTVTKQNGRIFLGGGDQGNVNVAGTLDASGEKPGDQGGEITVAGASVTVDKGSIQAKGNEAKGGDVTIIGTDWVSAGGHMDVSGETGGNVNVTTGGLSIAAPILAQGDTGQGGNITITSLFKSWENIDALLDVSGASGGVIKHFNEQQIITSGNYLALGTDGKGGSIDVSAPSLNLLSATIDASGTMAGGQIRLGG
;
A
#
# COMPACT_ATOMS: atom_id res chain seq x y z
N THR A 1 25.06 10.24 1.42
CA THR A 1 25.30 10.64 0.02
C THR A 1 24.14 10.13 -0.80
N THR A 2 23.29 11.01 -1.30
CA THR A 2 22.21 10.66 -2.24
C THR A 2 22.83 10.48 -3.62
N ILE A 3 22.54 9.39 -4.31
CA ILE A 3 23.11 9.06 -5.61
C ILE A 3 22.01 9.16 -6.68
N ASP A 4 22.03 10.23 -7.47
CA ASP A 4 21.29 10.34 -8.73
C ASP A 4 22.26 9.98 -9.87
N PHE A 5 21.94 8.94 -10.63
CA PHE A 5 22.79 8.43 -11.71
C PHE A 5 22.53 9.08 -13.07
N VAL A 6 21.41 9.79 -13.23
CA VAL A 6 20.89 10.20 -14.54
C VAL A 6 20.70 11.72 -14.64
N GLY A 7 20.52 12.43 -13.51
CA GLY A 7 20.36 13.89 -13.48
C GLY A 7 18.97 14.37 -13.91
N ASP A 8 18.01 13.45 -14.01
CA ASP A 8 16.60 13.66 -14.35
C ASP A 8 15.66 13.33 -13.16
N ASN A 9 16.22 13.26 -11.95
CA ASN A 9 15.55 12.83 -10.72
C ASN A 9 15.02 11.37 -10.79
N LEU A 10 15.58 10.51 -11.64
CA LEU A 10 15.26 9.07 -11.69
C LEU A 10 16.36 8.21 -11.05
N ILE A 11 16.00 7.49 -10.00
CA ILE A 11 16.78 6.37 -9.50
C ILE A 11 16.16 5.08 -10.02
N LYS A 12 16.85 4.41 -10.96
CA LYS A 12 16.37 3.17 -11.56
C LYS A 12 17.37 2.04 -11.39
N PHE A 13 16.92 0.96 -10.77
CA PHE A 13 17.64 -0.31 -10.72
C PHE A 13 16.77 -1.41 -11.29
N THR A 14 17.28 -2.09 -12.32
CA THR A 14 16.56 -3.16 -13.01
C THR A 14 17.44 -4.39 -13.18
N ILE A 15 16.96 -5.54 -12.70
CA ILE A 15 17.53 -6.85 -13.01
C ILE A 15 16.58 -7.52 -14.01
N ASP A 16 16.94 -7.41 -15.29
CA ASP A 16 16.10 -7.79 -16.41
C ASP A 16 16.19 -9.29 -16.72
N LYS A 17 17.36 -9.92 -16.61
CA LYS A 17 17.52 -11.33 -16.96
C LYS A 17 17.18 -12.22 -15.76
N PRO A 18 16.20 -13.13 -15.91
CA PRO A 18 15.99 -14.16 -14.91
C PRO A 18 17.26 -15.01 -14.81
N VAL A 19 17.65 -15.33 -13.57
CA VAL A 19 18.78 -16.22 -13.32
C VAL A 19 18.23 -17.55 -12.83
N GLU A 20 18.62 -18.61 -13.51
CA GLU A 20 18.30 -19.99 -13.15
C GLU A 20 19.36 -20.54 -12.19
N GLY A 21 18.93 -21.10 -11.07
CA GLY A 21 19.83 -21.74 -10.08
C GLY A 21 20.22 -20.87 -8.89
N GLN A 22 21.12 -21.42 -8.06
CA GLN A 22 21.61 -20.75 -6.85
C GLN A 22 22.57 -19.63 -7.21
N VAL A 23 22.43 -18.50 -6.52
CA VAL A 23 23.42 -17.42 -6.58
C VAL A 23 24.14 -17.35 -5.26
N LEU A 24 25.47 -17.37 -5.32
CA LEU A 24 26.34 -17.34 -4.14
C LEU A 24 27.07 -16.00 -4.10
N ASP A 25 27.34 -15.51 -2.89
CA ASP A 25 28.26 -14.40 -2.69
C ASP A 25 29.73 -14.85 -2.84
N LYS A 26 30.65 -13.90 -2.68
CA LYS A 26 32.10 -14.15 -2.76
C LYS A 26 32.62 -15.17 -1.72
N ASP A 27 31.87 -15.41 -0.65
CA ASP A 27 32.23 -16.31 0.45
C ASP A 27 31.50 -17.66 0.33
N GLY A 28 30.69 -17.86 -0.72
CA GLY A 28 29.95 -19.09 -0.98
C GLY A 28 28.58 -19.17 -0.29
N ASN A 29 28.09 -18.09 0.32
CA ASN A 29 26.76 -18.07 0.94
C ASN A 29 25.68 -17.82 -0.10
N LEU A 30 24.52 -18.48 0.08
CA LEU A 30 23.38 -18.31 -0.82
C LEU A 30 22.76 -16.91 -0.68
N ILE A 31 22.68 -16.19 -1.79
CA ILE A 31 21.99 -14.92 -1.92
C ILE A 31 20.49 -15.22 -2.07
N ARG A 32 19.70 -14.71 -1.13
CA ARG A 32 18.24 -14.91 -1.07
C ARG A 32 17.42 -13.78 -1.67
N ASP A 33 18.04 -12.62 -1.83
CA ASP A 33 17.41 -11.38 -2.32
C ASP A 33 18.11 -10.91 -3.60
N ARG A 34 17.37 -10.33 -4.55
CA ARG A 34 17.97 -9.73 -5.77
C ARG A 34 18.30 -8.26 -5.59
N ILE A 35 17.43 -7.52 -4.92
CA ILE A 35 17.60 -6.12 -4.57
C ILE A 35 17.33 -6.00 -3.07
N THR A 36 18.33 -5.54 -2.30
CA THR A 36 18.17 -5.21 -0.88
C THR A 36 18.47 -3.74 -0.67
N ASN A 37 17.54 -3.01 -0.06
CA ASN A 37 17.80 -1.67 0.47
C ASN A 37 17.76 -1.69 1.99
N SER A 38 18.91 -1.55 2.65
CA SER A 38 19.03 -1.37 4.10
C SER A 38 19.44 0.05 4.50
N GLY A 39 19.69 0.92 3.51
CA GLY A 39 20.08 2.32 3.70
C GLY A 39 18.96 3.29 3.35
N SER A 40 19.33 4.45 2.79
CA SER A 40 18.39 5.48 2.34
C SER A 40 18.56 5.71 0.85
N ILE A 41 17.46 5.67 0.10
CA ILE A 41 17.37 6.11 -1.30
C ILE A 41 16.45 7.34 -1.30
N GLN A 42 16.90 8.45 -1.89
CA GLN A 42 16.12 9.70 -1.90
C GLN A 42 16.09 10.30 -3.31
N ALA A 43 14.89 10.56 -3.81
CA ALA A 43 14.62 11.16 -5.12
C ALA A 43 13.42 12.13 -5.01
N ASP A 44 13.52 13.11 -4.11
CA ASP A 44 12.46 14.11 -3.90
C ASP A 44 12.16 14.90 -5.19
N GLY A 45 10.88 15.05 -5.52
CA GLY A 45 10.36 15.56 -6.80
C GLY A 45 10.56 14.61 -7.99
N GLY A 46 11.06 13.40 -7.72
CA GLY A 46 11.56 12.44 -8.69
C GLY A 46 10.91 11.07 -8.60
N GLN A 47 11.64 10.04 -9.05
CA GLN A 47 11.14 8.69 -9.14
C GLN A 47 12.16 7.67 -8.67
N VAL A 48 11.70 6.67 -7.92
CA VAL A 48 12.47 5.47 -7.61
C VAL A 48 11.81 4.27 -8.26
N ILE A 49 12.54 3.55 -9.11
CA ILE A 49 12.08 2.34 -9.80
C ILE A 49 13.04 1.21 -9.46
N LEU A 50 12.58 0.23 -8.67
CA LEU A 50 13.31 -1.00 -8.40
C LEU A 50 12.55 -2.17 -9.03
N THR A 51 13.16 -2.84 -10.00
CA THR A 51 12.56 -4.00 -10.63
C THR A 51 13.54 -5.15 -10.73
N ALA A 52 13.06 -6.35 -10.45
CA ALA A 52 13.84 -7.54 -10.66
C ALA A 52 12.92 -8.69 -11.06
N ARG A 53 13.39 -9.53 -11.98
CA ARG A 53 12.66 -10.71 -12.45
C ARG A 53 13.37 -11.98 -12.01
N ASN A 54 12.59 -12.96 -11.58
CA ASN A 54 13.08 -14.30 -11.26
C ASN A 54 12.44 -15.36 -12.16
N ALA A 55 13.16 -16.45 -12.39
CA ALA A 55 12.67 -17.65 -13.09
C ALA A 55 12.73 -18.91 -12.22
N SER A 56 13.22 -18.84 -10.97
CA SER A 56 13.45 -20.00 -10.13
C SER A 56 12.89 -19.81 -8.72
N ASP A 57 12.14 -20.80 -8.25
CA ASP A 57 11.52 -20.89 -6.91
C ASP A 57 12.53 -20.88 -5.74
N ILE A 58 13.83 -21.04 -6.04
CA ILE A 58 14.91 -21.03 -5.06
C ILE A 58 15.09 -19.64 -4.44
N ILE A 59 14.82 -18.58 -5.21
CA ILE A 59 14.99 -17.19 -4.76
C ILE A 59 13.63 -16.63 -4.41
N LYS A 60 13.32 -16.73 -3.13
CA LYS A 60 12.01 -16.40 -2.58
C LYS A 60 11.74 -14.90 -2.63
N ASN A 61 12.73 -14.06 -2.31
CA ASN A 61 12.55 -12.62 -2.24
C ASN A 61 13.33 -11.94 -3.37
N VAL A 62 12.69 -11.01 -4.06
CA VAL A 62 13.28 -10.34 -5.22
C VAL A 62 13.64 -8.92 -4.87
N ILE A 63 12.79 -8.27 -4.08
CA ILE A 63 13.04 -6.94 -3.56
C ILE A 63 12.79 -6.99 -2.05
N ASN A 64 13.77 -6.58 -1.26
CA ASN A 64 13.68 -6.47 0.19
C ASN A 64 14.07 -5.04 0.62
N VAL A 65 13.11 -4.29 1.13
CA VAL A 65 13.32 -2.92 1.62
C VAL A 65 13.26 -2.95 3.14
N GLU A 66 14.42 -2.86 3.79
CA GLU A 66 14.57 -2.75 5.24
C GLU A 66 14.81 -1.30 5.69
N GLY A 67 15.43 -0.50 4.81
CA GLY A 67 15.71 0.91 5.00
C GLY A 67 14.60 1.83 4.49
N ILE A 68 14.99 3.02 4.02
CA ILE A 68 14.07 4.07 3.58
C ILE A 68 14.21 4.28 2.06
N ILE A 69 13.08 4.44 1.38
CA ILE A 69 13.00 4.91 -0.01
C ILE A 69 12.07 6.13 -0.02
N GLU A 70 12.62 7.27 -0.35
CA GLU A 70 11.94 8.57 -0.43
C GLU A 70 11.87 9.04 -1.88
N ALA A 71 10.67 9.42 -2.32
CA ALA A 71 10.43 10.21 -3.51
C ALA A 71 9.27 11.16 -3.20
N ARG A 72 9.50 12.14 -2.30
CA ARG A 72 8.46 13.05 -1.84
C ARG A 72 8.05 14.02 -2.93
N THR A 73 6.80 14.48 -2.93
CA THR A 73 6.33 15.52 -3.85
C THR A 73 6.94 16.85 -3.46
N VAL A 74 7.56 17.56 -4.43
CA VAL A 74 8.18 18.87 -4.22
C VAL A 74 7.62 19.89 -5.19
N THR A 75 7.01 20.96 -4.69
CA THR A 75 6.53 22.08 -5.52
C THR A 75 5.62 21.59 -6.66
N LYS A 76 4.63 20.76 -6.31
CA LYS A 76 3.68 20.12 -7.25
C LYS A 76 4.28 19.14 -8.27
N GLN A 77 5.54 18.73 -8.11
CA GLN A 77 6.10 17.61 -8.87
C GLN A 77 5.91 16.33 -8.08
N ASN A 78 4.93 15.53 -8.48
CA ASN A 78 4.57 14.30 -7.79
C ASN A 78 5.72 13.31 -7.83
N GLY A 79 6.20 12.94 -6.65
CA GLY A 79 7.20 11.89 -6.54
C GLY A 79 6.56 10.50 -6.69
N ARG A 80 7.33 9.53 -7.20
CA ARG A 80 6.83 8.17 -7.45
C ARG A 80 7.79 7.10 -7.00
N ILE A 81 7.26 6.03 -6.40
CA ILE A 81 8.01 4.83 -6.05
C ILE A 81 7.36 3.64 -6.73
N PHE A 82 8.13 2.87 -7.49
CA PHE A 82 7.69 1.63 -8.11
C PHE A 82 8.62 0.48 -7.73
N LEU A 83 8.07 -0.54 -7.07
CA LEU A 83 8.76 -1.80 -6.76
C LEU A 83 8.09 -2.95 -7.51
N GLY A 84 8.83 -3.63 -8.39
CA GLY A 84 8.31 -4.72 -9.21
C GLY A 84 9.14 -6.00 -9.11
N GLY A 85 8.60 -7.03 -8.44
CA GLY A 85 9.21 -8.37 -8.35
C GLY A 85 8.95 -9.28 -9.56
N GLY A 86 8.16 -8.82 -10.55
CA GLY A 86 7.70 -9.63 -11.67
C GLY A 86 6.72 -10.73 -11.25
N ASP A 87 6.29 -11.54 -12.21
CA ASP A 87 5.15 -12.48 -12.05
C ASP A 87 5.39 -13.61 -11.05
N GLN A 88 6.64 -13.83 -10.62
CA GLN A 88 7.04 -14.94 -9.73
C GLN A 88 7.82 -14.46 -8.50
N GLY A 89 8.07 -13.15 -8.38
CA GLY A 89 8.94 -12.62 -7.34
C GLY A 89 8.18 -12.06 -6.15
N ASN A 90 8.73 -12.27 -4.95
CA ASN A 90 8.20 -11.63 -3.75
C ASN A 90 8.82 -10.25 -3.54
N VAL A 91 8.00 -9.29 -3.14
CA VAL A 91 8.43 -7.97 -2.67
C VAL A 91 8.14 -7.85 -1.18
N ASN A 92 9.18 -7.62 -0.39
CA ASN A 92 9.11 -7.42 1.05
C ASN A 92 9.43 -5.97 1.41
N VAL A 93 8.51 -5.31 2.12
CA VAL A 93 8.64 -3.94 2.63
C VAL A 93 8.61 -4.02 4.16
N ALA A 94 9.79 -4.08 4.76
CA ALA A 94 9.98 -4.06 6.21
C ALA A 94 10.35 -2.66 6.74
N GLY A 95 10.88 -1.80 5.86
CA GLY A 95 11.21 -0.40 6.12
C GLY A 95 10.15 0.57 5.58
N THR A 96 10.59 1.75 5.13
CA THR A 96 9.70 2.85 4.75
C THR A 96 9.75 3.15 3.26
N LEU A 97 8.57 3.29 2.64
CA LEU A 97 8.38 3.94 1.33
C LEU A 97 7.63 5.24 1.56
N ASP A 98 8.21 6.37 1.18
CA ASP A 98 7.63 7.70 1.41
C ASP A 98 7.58 8.53 0.12
N ALA A 99 6.38 8.78 -0.36
CA ALA A 99 6.07 9.68 -1.46
C ALA A 99 5.16 10.84 -1.00
N SER A 100 5.20 11.22 0.28
CA SER A 100 4.35 12.27 0.84
C SER A 100 4.68 13.66 0.28
N GLY A 101 3.76 14.62 0.42
CA GLY A 101 4.00 16.03 0.13
C GLY A 101 5.01 16.64 1.10
N GLU A 102 6.03 17.33 0.59
CA GLU A 102 7.08 17.92 1.43
C GLU A 102 6.61 19.21 2.12
N LYS A 103 5.86 20.08 1.42
CA LYS A 103 5.47 21.41 1.88
C LYS A 103 3.94 21.61 1.88
N PRO A 104 3.41 22.59 2.62
CA PRO A 104 2.01 22.96 2.54
C PRO A 104 1.56 23.20 1.09
N GLY A 105 0.45 22.57 0.70
CA GLY A 105 -0.09 22.57 -0.65
C GLY A 105 0.49 21.49 -1.59
N ASP A 106 1.48 20.72 -1.16
CA ASP A 106 1.97 19.56 -1.92
C ASP A 106 1.12 18.32 -1.60
N GLN A 107 0.55 17.74 -2.66
CA GLN A 107 -0.21 16.50 -2.56
C GLN A 107 0.70 15.29 -2.35
N GLY A 108 0.13 14.20 -1.83
CA GLY A 108 0.80 12.90 -1.85
C GLY A 108 1.10 12.44 -3.28
N GLY A 109 2.23 11.75 -3.42
CA GLY A 109 2.70 11.12 -4.65
C GLY A 109 2.11 9.73 -4.87
N GLU A 110 2.80 8.91 -5.64
CA GLU A 110 2.34 7.57 -6.03
C GLU A 110 3.30 6.49 -5.56
N ILE A 111 2.77 5.42 -4.96
CA ILE A 111 3.56 4.23 -4.61
C ILE A 111 2.88 3.01 -5.19
N THR A 112 3.62 2.24 -6.00
CA THR A 112 3.16 0.94 -6.50
C THR A 112 4.12 -0.15 -6.08
N VAL A 113 3.58 -1.22 -5.48
CA VAL A 113 4.32 -2.42 -5.10
C VAL A 113 3.65 -3.63 -5.74
N ALA A 114 4.38 -4.33 -6.61
CA ALA A 114 3.84 -5.43 -7.40
C ALA A 114 4.76 -6.66 -7.39
N GLY A 115 4.17 -7.85 -7.28
CA GLY A 115 4.88 -9.13 -7.37
C GLY A 115 3.91 -10.32 -7.35
N ALA A 116 4.46 -11.53 -7.25
CA ALA A 116 3.65 -12.72 -7.00
C ALA A 116 3.07 -12.67 -5.57
N SER A 117 3.94 -12.44 -4.60
CA SER A 117 3.55 -12.10 -3.23
C SER A 117 4.10 -10.73 -2.83
N VAL A 118 3.28 -9.94 -2.16
CA VAL A 118 3.72 -8.69 -1.53
C VAL A 118 3.53 -8.79 -0.02
N THR A 119 4.59 -8.53 0.73
CA THR A 119 4.54 -8.46 2.20
C THR A 119 4.95 -7.06 2.62
N VAL A 120 4.02 -6.33 3.21
CA VAL A 120 4.32 -5.15 4.02
C VAL A 120 4.35 -5.67 5.45
N ASP A 121 5.54 -5.96 5.98
CA ASP A 121 5.71 -6.57 7.30
C ASP A 121 5.48 -5.51 8.40
N LYS A 122 6.50 -5.04 9.13
CA LYS A 122 6.36 -3.88 10.03
C LYS A 122 6.63 -2.54 9.34
N GLY A 123 6.70 -2.57 8.01
CA GLY A 123 7.04 -1.41 7.21
C GLY A 123 5.95 -0.34 7.20
N SER A 124 6.28 0.79 6.58
CA SER A 124 5.36 1.92 6.42
C SER A 124 5.35 2.38 4.96
N ILE A 125 4.17 2.55 4.40
CA ILE A 125 3.95 3.12 3.07
C ILE A 125 3.19 4.43 3.25
N GLN A 126 3.81 5.54 2.88
CA GLN A 126 3.28 6.88 3.11
C GLN A 126 3.18 7.65 1.80
N ALA A 127 1.99 8.11 1.46
CA ALA A 127 1.76 9.07 0.38
C ALA A 127 0.81 10.15 0.87
N LYS A 128 1.15 10.79 1.99
CA LYS A 128 0.30 11.79 2.63
C LYS A 128 0.31 13.11 1.87
N GLY A 129 -0.81 13.81 1.87
CA GLY A 129 -0.86 15.22 1.47
C GLY A 129 -0.46 16.12 2.62
N ASN A 130 0.18 17.25 2.34
CA ASN A 130 0.50 18.27 3.34
C ASN A 130 -0.34 19.52 3.07
N GLU A 131 -1.41 19.72 3.85
CA GLU A 131 -2.45 20.74 3.55
C GLU A 131 -2.98 20.63 2.10
N ALA A 132 -3.04 19.39 1.60
CA ALA A 132 -3.47 19.06 0.25
C ALA A 132 -4.01 17.63 0.23
N LYS A 133 -4.50 17.17 -0.93
CA LYS A 133 -4.98 15.81 -1.12
C LYS A 133 -3.90 14.77 -0.84
N GLY A 134 -4.27 13.67 -0.19
CA GLY A 134 -3.47 12.45 -0.14
C GLY A 134 -3.18 11.84 -1.53
N GLY A 135 -2.17 11.00 -1.57
CA GLY A 135 -1.65 10.35 -2.79
C GLY A 135 -2.32 9.02 -3.10
N ASP A 136 -1.64 8.23 -3.92
CA ASP A 136 -2.13 6.94 -4.41
C ASP A 136 -1.18 5.82 -4.03
N VAL A 137 -1.69 4.78 -3.37
CA VAL A 137 -0.95 3.54 -3.08
C VAL A 137 -1.63 2.37 -3.78
N THR A 138 -0.87 1.63 -4.59
CA THR A 138 -1.34 0.45 -5.30
C THR A 138 -0.50 -0.78 -4.93
N ILE A 139 -1.15 -1.83 -4.44
CA ILE A 139 -0.51 -3.09 -4.08
C ILE A 139 -1.10 -4.21 -4.95
N ILE A 140 -0.22 -4.93 -5.65
CA ILE A 140 -0.61 -6.01 -6.57
C ILE A 140 0.17 -7.28 -6.18
N GLY A 141 -0.54 -8.31 -5.74
CA GLY A 141 0.03 -9.63 -5.47
C GLY A 141 -0.75 -10.70 -6.23
N THR A 142 -0.19 -11.32 -7.27
CA THR A 142 -0.97 -12.32 -8.04
C THR A 142 -1.45 -13.49 -7.17
N ASP A 143 -0.67 -13.84 -6.14
CA ASP A 143 -0.90 -14.99 -5.28
C ASP A 143 -1.32 -14.54 -3.88
N TRP A 144 -0.59 -13.59 -3.29
CA TRP A 144 -0.79 -13.20 -1.89
C TRP A 144 -0.38 -11.75 -1.59
N VAL A 145 -1.17 -11.07 -0.76
CA VAL A 145 -0.78 -9.82 -0.11
C VAL A 145 -0.89 -9.99 1.41
N SER A 146 0.19 -9.68 2.12
CA SER A 146 0.19 -9.54 3.57
C SER A 146 0.43 -8.07 3.93
N ALA A 147 -0.63 -7.37 4.32
CA ALA A 147 -0.60 -5.98 4.80
C ALA A 147 -0.51 -5.96 6.34
N GLY A 148 0.66 -6.32 6.86
CA GLY A 148 0.98 -6.27 8.29
C GLY A 148 1.55 -4.93 8.77
N GLY A 149 1.84 -4.02 7.84
CA GLY A 149 2.44 -2.72 8.10
C GLY A 149 1.49 -1.57 7.75
N HIS A 150 1.88 -0.37 8.17
CA HIS A 150 1.01 0.80 8.07
C HIS A 150 0.99 1.38 6.65
N MET A 151 -0.20 1.73 6.16
CA MET A 151 -0.36 2.52 4.94
C MET A 151 -1.11 3.80 5.26
N ASP A 152 -0.57 4.95 4.86
CA ASP A 152 -1.20 6.26 5.11
C ASP A 152 -1.17 7.13 3.85
N VAL A 153 -2.36 7.39 3.30
CA VAL A 153 -2.61 8.31 2.20
C VAL A 153 -3.55 9.44 2.62
N SER A 154 -3.52 9.82 3.91
CA SER A 154 -4.35 10.90 4.44
C SER A 154 -3.88 12.29 3.97
N GLY A 155 -4.77 13.28 4.06
CA GLY A 155 -4.46 14.68 3.74
C GLY A 155 -5.67 15.58 4.00
N GLU A 156 -5.65 16.81 3.49
CA GLU A 156 -6.81 17.73 3.57
C GLU A 156 -8.08 17.05 3.04
N THR A 157 -7.94 16.35 1.90
CA THR A 157 -8.86 15.31 1.44
C THR A 157 -8.08 14.00 1.32
N GLY A 158 -8.72 12.87 1.62
CA GLY A 158 -8.04 11.58 1.61
C GLY A 158 -7.62 11.13 0.20
N GLY A 159 -6.54 10.37 0.15
CA GLY A 159 -6.01 9.74 -1.05
C GLY A 159 -6.70 8.42 -1.41
N ASN A 160 -6.01 7.57 -2.15
CA ASN A 160 -6.53 6.26 -2.56
C ASN A 160 -5.57 5.12 -2.21
N VAL A 161 -6.12 4.01 -1.72
CA VAL A 161 -5.42 2.74 -1.60
C VAL A 161 -6.14 1.69 -2.46
N ASN A 162 -5.42 1.02 -3.34
CA ASN A 162 -5.92 -0.04 -4.18
C ASN A 162 -5.12 -1.33 -3.94
N VAL A 163 -5.78 -2.39 -3.50
CA VAL A 163 -5.16 -3.71 -3.30
C VAL A 163 -5.85 -4.72 -4.23
N THR A 164 -5.09 -5.33 -5.14
CA THR A 164 -5.56 -6.43 -5.98
C THR A 164 -4.74 -7.66 -5.70
N THR A 165 -5.37 -8.76 -5.29
CA THR A 165 -4.61 -9.96 -4.93
C THR A 165 -5.32 -11.30 -5.15
N GLY A 166 -4.56 -12.39 -5.15
CA GLY A 166 -5.10 -13.74 -4.96
C GLY A 166 -5.70 -13.87 -3.56
N GLY A 167 -4.87 -14.15 -2.54
CA GLY A 167 -5.26 -14.15 -1.14
C GLY A 167 -4.79 -12.89 -0.39
N LEU A 168 -5.44 -12.58 0.73
CA LEU A 168 -5.20 -11.37 1.49
C LEU A 168 -5.11 -11.64 2.99
N SER A 169 -4.14 -10.99 3.64
CA SER A 169 -4.12 -10.78 5.09
C SER A 169 -3.95 -9.30 5.40
N ILE A 170 -4.77 -8.75 6.30
CA ILE A 170 -4.61 -7.40 6.84
C ILE A 170 -4.41 -7.50 8.36
N ALA A 171 -3.34 -6.87 8.84
CA ALA A 171 -2.96 -6.89 10.24
C ALA A 171 -2.47 -5.54 10.78
N ALA A 172 -2.72 -4.46 10.04
CA ALA A 172 -2.36 -3.10 10.43
C ALA A 172 -3.30 -2.06 9.78
N PRO A 173 -3.23 -0.79 10.21
CA PRO A 173 -4.08 0.26 9.67
C PRO A 173 -3.70 0.66 8.23
N ILE A 174 -4.74 0.85 7.42
CA ILE A 174 -4.76 1.46 6.09
C ILE A 174 -5.62 2.73 6.21
N LEU A 175 -4.98 3.90 6.14
CA LEU A 175 -5.62 5.19 6.36
C LEU A 175 -5.69 5.98 5.06
N ALA A 176 -6.87 6.50 4.75
CA ALA A 176 -7.10 7.49 3.71
C ALA A 176 -8.02 8.58 4.24
N GLN A 177 -7.68 9.16 5.40
CA GLN A 177 -8.52 10.13 6.09
C GLN A 177 -8.47 11.52 5.41
N GLY A 178 -9.56 12.27 5.52
CA GLY A 178 -9.62 13.69 5.17
C GLY A 178 -9.62 14.54 6.44
N ASP A 179 -8.56 15.33 6.68
CA ASP A 179 -8.38 16.09 7.91
C ASP A 179 -9.45 17.18 8.10
N THR A 180 -9.76 17.91 7.03
CA THR A 180 -10.76 18.98 6.99
C THR A 180 -11.78 18.81 5.87
N GLY A 181 -11.53 17.88 4.95
CA GLY A 181 -12.33 17.61 3.78
C GLY A 181 -12.90 16.20 3.77
N GLN A 182 -13.29 15.78 2.57
CA GLN A 182 -13.82 14.44 2.29
C GLN A 182 -12.74 13.38 2.53
N GLY A 183 -13.09 12.31 3.26
CA GLY A 183 -12.25 11.13 3.36
C GLY A 183 -12.09 10.41 2.02
N GLY A 184 -11.00 9.66 1.89
CA GLY A 184 -10.51 9.06 0.64
C GLY A 184 -11.18 7.75 0.27
N ASN A 185 -10.45 6.92 -0.48
CA ASN A 185 -10.95 5.63 -0.96
C ASN A 185 -10.01 4.48 -0.63
N ILE A 186 -10.55 3.39 -0.11
CA ILE A 186 -9.85 2.11 0.02
C ILE A 186 -10.61 1.07 -0.81
N THR A 187 -9.97 0.53 -1.84
CA THR A 187 -10.53 -0.52 -2.69
C THR A 187 -9.67 -1.77 -2.61
N ILE A 188 -10.29 -2.89 -2.28
CA ILE A 188 -9.65 -4.19 -2.12
C ILE A 188 -10.42 -5.21 -2.95
N THR A 189 -9.71 -5.91 -3.83
CA THR A 189 -10.22 -7.00 -4.65
C THR A 189 -9.36 -8.22 -4.43
N SER A 190 -9.96 -9.32 -3.99
CA SER A 190 -9.25 -10.60 -3.79
C SER A 190 -9.99 -11.80 -4.36
N LEU A 191 -9.25 -12.81 -4.85
CA LEU A 191 -9.82 -13.99 -5.51
C LEU A 191 -10.07 -15.17 -4.56
N PHE A 192 -9.24 -15.31 -3.52
CA PHE A 192 -9.28 -16.44 -2.60
C PHE A 192 -9.80 -16.01 -1.23
N LYS A 193 -9.14 -16.39 -0.13
CA LYS A 193 -9.57 -15.97 1.21
C LYS A 193 -8.94 -14.64 1.60
N SER A 194 -9.73 -13.82 2.29
CA SER A 194 -9.26 -12.63 3.01
C SER A 194 -9.38 -12.86 4.52
N TRP A 195 -8.27 -12.65 5.24
CA TRP A 195 -8.18 -12.75 6.70
C TRP A 195 -7.76 -11.43 7.31
N GLU A 196 -8.58 -10.90 8.20
CA GLU A 196 -8.29 -9.63 8.86
C GLU A 196 -8.35 -9.80 10.37
N ASN A 197 -7.25 -9.45 11.04
CA ASN A 197 -7.16 -9.55 12.49
C ASN A 197 -7.82 -8.34 13.18
N ILE A 198 -7.71 -8.27 14.50
CA ILE A 198 -8.28 -7.18 15.32
C ILE A 198 -7.55 -5.83 15.13
N ASP A 199 -6.31 -5.85 14.62
CA ASP A 199 -5.50 -4.66 14.38
C ASP A 199 -5.74 -4.07 12.97
N ALA A 200 -6.46 -4.80 12.10
CA ALA A 200 -6.87 -4.29 10.81
C ALA A 200 -7.84 -3.11 11.00
N LEU A 201 -7.45 -1.96 10.44
CA LEU A 201 -8.25 -0.74 10.45
C LEU A 201 -8.23 -0.14 9.05
N LEU A 202 -9.40 -0.07 8.41
CA LEU A 202 -9.59 0.63 7.15
C LEU A 202 -10.35 1.90 7.49
N ASP A 203 -9.68 3.05 7.42
CA ASP A 203 -10.27 4.33 7.82
C ASP A 203 -10.24 5.35 6.69
N VAL A 204 -11.43 5.71 6.23
CA VAL A 204 -11.69 6.74 5.22
C VAL A 204 -12.52 7.88 5.80
N SER A 205 -12.44 8.13 7.11
CA SER A 205 -13.19 9.19 7.77
C SER A 205 -12.72 10.58 7.34
N GLY A 206 -13.60 11.56 7.48
CA GLY A 206 -13.27 12.98 7.29
C GLY A 206 -14.44 13.89 7.64
N ALA A 207 -14.36 15.16 7.23
CA ALA A 207 -15.49 16.09 7.38
C ALA A 207 -16.77 15.52 6.73
N SER A 208 -16.63 14.85 5.59
CA SER A 208 -17.59 13.86 5.09
C SER A 208 -16.86 12.53 4.89
N GLY A 209 -17.53 11.42 5.20
CA GLY A 209 -16.91 10.09 5.18
C GLY A 209 -16.68 9.56 3.77
N GLY A 210 -15.54 8.91 3.54
CA GLY A 210 -15.08 8.39 2.25
C GLY A 210 -15.71 7.07 1.83
N VAL A 211 -14.98 6.28 1.05
CA VAL A 211 -15.46 5.01 0.50
C VAL A 211 -14.53 3.85 0.80
N ILE A 212 -15.08 2.77 1.37
CA ILE A 212 -14.43 1.47 1.45
C ILE A 212 -15.17 0.49 0.55
N LYS A 213 -14.44 -0.19 -0.33
CA LYS A 213 -14.92 -1.33 -1.12
C LYS A 213 -14.00 -2.52 -0.90
N HIS A 214 -14.51 -3.59 -0.33
CA HIS A 214 -13.79 -4.85 -0.16
C HIS A 214 -14.59 -5.97 -0.82
N PHE A 215 -14.14 -6.36 -2.01
CA PHE A 215 -14.72 -7.45 -2.77
C PHE A 215 -13.82 -8.68 -2.72
N ASN A 216 -14.43 -9.83 -2.50
CA ASN A 216 -13.74 -11.10 -2.50
C ASN A 216 -14.58 -12.18 -3.21
N GLU A 217 -13.96 -13.00 -4.06
CA GLU A 217 -14.67 -14.02 -4.84
C GLU A 217 -15.05 -15.29 -4.05
N GLN A 218 -14.57 -15.47 -2.81
CA GLN A 218 -14.82 -16.67 -2.00
C GLN A 218 -15.27 -16.37 -0.57
N GLN A 219 -14.37 -15.88 0.28
CA GLN A 219 -14.61 -15.70 1.70
C GLN A 219 -13.80 -14.54 2.30
N ILE A 220 -14.50 -13.72 3.09
CA ILE A 220 -13.92 -12.74 4.02
C ILE A 220 -14.18 -13.20 5.45
N ILE A 221 -13.13 -13.25 6.27
CA ILE A 221 -13.23 -13.39 7.73
C ILE A 221 -12.52 -12.19 8.34
N THR A 222 -13.26 -11.35 9.05
CA THR A 222 -12.71 -10.11 9.61
C THR A 222 -13.08 -9.90 11.07
N SER A 223 -12.08 -9.44 11.82
CA SER A 223 -12.24 -8.79 13.12
C SER A 223 -11.84 -7.32 13.07
N GLY A 224 -11.60 -6.79 11.87
CA GLY A 224 -11.10 -5.43 11.67
C GLY A 224 -12.18 -4.37 11.75
N ASN A 225 -11.73 -3.11 11.80
CA ASN A 225 -12.60 -1.94 11.84
C ASN A 225 -12.64 -1.27 10.46
N TYR A 226 -13.84 -0.96 9.99
CA TYR A 226 -14.12 -0.27 8.75
C TYR A 226 -14.84 1.04 9.09
N LEU A 227 -14.14 2.15 8.94
CA LEU A 227 -14.62 3.47 9.36
C LEU A 227 -14.73 4.40 8.16
N ALA A 228 -15.92 4.96 7.96
CA ALA A 228 -16.20 5.99 6.96
C ALA A 228 -17.01 7.11 7.62
N LEU A 229 -16.49 7.68 8.71
CA LEU A 229 -17.20 8.65 9.53
C LEU A 229 -17.24 10.03 8.87
N GLY A 230 -18.36 10.73 8.99
CA GLY A 230 -18.52 12.14 8.64
C GLY A 230 -18.58 13.01 9.90
N THR A 231 -17.47 13.66 10.27
CA THR A 231 -17.39 14.43 11.53
C THR A 231 -18.16 15.76 11.46
N ASP A 232 -18.21 16.40 10.30
CA ASP A 232 -18.90 17.67 10.05
C ASP A 232 -19.86 17.58 8.85
N GLY A 233 -20.35 16.37 8.58
CA GLY A 233 -20.98 16.05 7.31
C GLY A 233 -21.73 14.72 7.32
N LYS A 234 -21.93 14.18 6.11
CA LYS A 234 -22.54 12.87 5.96
C LYS A 234 -21.50 11.78 6.18
N GLY A 235 -21.94 10.65 6.74
CA GLY A 235 -21.15 9.43 6.73
C GLY A 235 -20.92 8.93 5.31
N GLY A 236 -19.89 8.11 5.15
CA GLY A 236 -19.43 7.61 3.87
C GLY A 236 -20.13 6.34 3.39
N SER A 237 -19.45 5.57 2.56
CA SER A 237 -19.96 4.31 2.01
C SER A 237 -19.02 3.16 2.29
N ILE A 238 -19.55 2.07 2.82
CA ILE A 238 -18.81 0.84 3.05
C ILE A 238 -19.52 -0.30 2.33
N ASP A 239 -18.84 -0.94 1.39
CA ASP A 239 -19.31 -2.15 0.69
C ASP A 239 -18.31 -3.28 0.93
N VAL A 240 -18.72 -4.30 1.69
CA VAL A 240 -17.94 -5.52 1.94
C VAL A 240 -18.73 -6.70 1.39
N SER A 241 -18.29 -7.23 0.26
CA SER A 241 -19.04 -8.21 -0.52
C SER A 241 -18.22 -9.47 -0.78
N ALA A 242 -18.74 -10.61 -0.35
CA ALA A 242 -18.17 -11.93 -0.62
C ALA A 242 -19.26 -13.02 -0.48
N PRO A 243 -19.13 -14.17 -1.17
CA PRO A 243 -20.04 -15.29 -1.01
C PRO A 243 -20.13 -15.82 0.44
N SER A 244 -19.04 -15.74 1.20
CA SER A 244 -19.01 -16.02 2.65
C SER A 244 -18.39 -14.86 3.41
N LEU A 245 -19.19 -14.11 4.16
CA LEU A 245 -18.73 -13.03 5.03
C LEU A 245 -18.90 -13.41 6.50
N ASN A 246 -17.80 -13.53 7.24
CA ASN A 246 -17.79 -13.81 8.67
C ASN A 246 -17.25 -12.61 9.43
N LEU A 247 -18.13 -11.91 10.14
CA LEU A 247 -17.80 -10.82 11.05
C LEU A 247 -17.70 -11.41 12.46
N LEU A 248 -16.51 -11.37 13.06
CA LEU A 248 -16.29 -11.94 14.39
C LEU A 248 -16.44 -10.87 15.49
N SER A 249 -15.54 -9.89 15.47
CA SER A 249 -15.55 -8.73 16.37
C SER A 249 -15.29 -7.44 15.59
N ALA A 250 -15.72 -7.42 14.34
CA ALA A 250 -15.53 -6.30 13.43
C ALA A 250 -16.46 -5.13 13.79
N THR A 251 -15.97 -3.91 13.61
CA THR A 251 -16.77 -2.68 13.67
C THR A 251 -16.94 -2.12 12.27
N ILE A 252 -18.17 -1.89 11.82
CA ILE A 252 -18.46 -1.23 10.55
C ILE A 252 -19.27 0.03 10.85
N ASP A 253 -18.67 1.20 10.67
CA ASP A 253 -19.27 2.49 11.02
C ASP A 253 -19.14 3.51 9.89
N ALA A 254 -20.28 3.89 9.33
CA ALA A 254 -20.42 4.96 8.34
C ALA A 254 -21.32 6.07 8.88
N SER A 255 -21.28 6.36 10.18
CA SER A 255 -22.07 7.43 10.78
C SER A 255 -21.61 8.81 10.33
N GLY A 256 -22.51 9.79 10.39
CA GLY A 256 -22.18 11.18 10.15
C GLY A 256 -23.06 12.10 10.98
N THR A 257 -22.50 13.25 11.38
CA THR A 257 -23.16 14.21 12.27
C THR A 257 -24.33 14.94 11.59
N MET A 258 -24.30 15.10 10.26
CA MET A 258 -25.39 15.69 9.49
C MET A 258 -26.34 14.66 8.89
N ALA A 259 -25.82 13.49 8.50
CA ALA A 259 -26.61 12.32 8.08
C ALA A 259 -25.75 11.05 8.14
N GLY A 260 -26.38 9.90 8.34
CA GLY A 260 -25.70 8.61 8.21
C GLY A 260 -25.24 8.31 6.77
N GLY A 261 -24.30 7.39 6.65
CA GLY A 261 -23.77 6.85 5.41
C GLY A 261 -24.48 5.57 4.95
N GLN A 262 -23.83 4.84 4.05
CA GLN A 262 -24.34 3.60 3.45
C GLN A 262 -23.44 2.43 3.82
N ILE A 263 -24.05 1.31 4.21
CA ILE A 263 -23.33 0.06 4.49
C ILE A 263 -24.01 -1.07 3.70
N ARG A 264 -23.22 -1.81 2.93
CA ARG A 264 -23.60 -3.07 2.29
C ARG A 264 -22.65 -4.18 2.76
N LEU A 265 -23.22 -5.28 3.26
CA LEU A 265 -22.48 -6.43 3.76
C LEU A 265 -23.03 -7.71 3.12
N GLY A 266 -22.15 -8.50 2.51
CA GLY A 266 -22.49 -9.73 1.80
C GLY A 266 -23.02 -9.51 0.38
N GLY A 267 -22.98 -10.58 -0.42
CA GLY A 267 -23.41 -10.59 -1.82
C GLY A 267 -23.22 -11.94 -2.48
#